data_AF-A0A3D4HAT6-F1
#
_entry.id   AF-A0A3D4HAT6-F1
#
_cell.length_a   1.000
_cell.length_b   1.000
_cell.length_c   1.000
_cell.angle_alpha   90.00
_cell.angle_beta   90.00
_cell.angle_gamma   90.00
#
_symmetry.space_group_name_H-M   'P 1'
#
loop_
_entity.id
_entity.type
_entity.pdbx_description
1 polymer ?
#
loop_
_entity_poly.entity_id
_entity_poly.type
_entity_poly.pdbx_seq_one_letter_code
_entity_poly.pdbx_strand_id
1 'polypeptide(L)'
;MIPYGTHLLDSYYGIKVYGSGHVIAHNSIAFFHDSIGVSTYGTPEDEQELKAVSIDIYNNDLHLQVDDFVEGDGGVHNIRVMRNRGVNAVENGISAQPVFGGPAYYIRNIVYSIPLGGALKIHGSVPGLTAYHNTFITENNTGSRYPNSNFRNNLFFGTDGPTVVSSLHLTTPYSVSDYNGYRPNRGPNSPEEQFNLLNAAGDSVGFKTLKSFSRTSGLEKNSLTIDFDVFEDLQKPIHALERGLPSPVYHAVDLNFELDPNGKAVDAGVLIPNVNDSYNGKAPDLGALETGAPPEVHGARRLDPGQEFYR
;
A
#
# COMPACT_ATOMS: atom_id res chain seq x y z
N MET A 1 -16.76 -16.32 14.47
CA MET A 1 -15.88 -16.60 13.31
C MET A 1 -15.88 -18.08 13.05
N ILE A 2 -16.46 -18.51 11.92
CA ILE A 2 -16.20 -19.84 11.37
C ILE A 2 -14.85 -19.72 10.68
N PRO A 3 -13.82 -20.50 11.03
CA PRO A 3 -12.55 -20.44 10.32
C PRO A 3 -12.80 -20.80 8.85
N TYR A 4 -12.31 -19.97 7.92
CA TYR A 4 -12.22 -20.37 6.52
C TYR A 4 -11.41 -21.67 6.48
N GLY A 5 -11.98 -22.72 5.88
CA GLY A 5 -11.26 -23.98 5.70
C GLY A 5 -10.06 -23.80 4.76
N THR A 6 -9.14 -24.75 4.78
CA THR A 6 -8.09 -24.82 3.75
C THR A 6 -8.74 -24.92 2.38
N HIS A 7 -8.44 -23.98 1.48
CA HIS A 7 -8.87 -24.02 0.09
C HIS A 7 -7.75 -24.60 -0.78
N LEU A 8 -8.12 -25.34 -1.83
CA LEU A 8 -7.16 -25.83 -2.81
C LEU A 8 -6.78 -24.64 -3.71
N LEU A 9 -5.48 -24.38 -3.84
CA LEU A 9 -4.97 -23.33 -4.73
C LEU A 9 -4.90 -23.88 -6.17
N ASP A 10 -5.94 -23.61 -6.97
CA ASP A 10 -6.02 -24.08 -8.36
C ASP A 10 -5.10 -23.31 -9.33
N SER A 11 -4.80 -22.05 -9.01
CA SER A 11 -3.88 -21.21 -9.77
C SER A 11 -3.10 -20.30 -8.83
N TYR A 12 -1.84 -20.06 -9.16
CA TYR A 12 -1.00 -19.12 -8.41
C TYR A 12 -1.47 -17.68 -8.58
N TYR A 13 -1.91 -17.31 -9.79
CA TYR A 13 -2.33 -15.93 -10.13
C TYR A 13 -3.79 -15.87 -10.56
N GLY A 14 -4.48 -14.79 -10.19
CA GLY A 14 -5.77 -14.42 -10.80
C GLY A 14 -5.59 -13.89 -12.22
N ILE A 15 -4.72 -12.90 -12.41
CA ILE A 15 -4.36 -12.31 -13.70
C ILE A 15 -2.84 -12.15 -13.76
N LYS A 16 -2.19 -12.65 -14.82
CA LYS A 16 -0.77 -12.42 -15.06
C LYS A 16 -0.55 -11.96 -16.50
N VAL A 17 0.17 -10.84 -16.69
CA VAL A 17 0.42 -10.25 -18.02
C VAL A 17 1.88 -9.97 -18.25
N TYR A 18 2.29 -9.91 -19.52
CA TYR A 18 3.60 -9.42 -19.93
C TYR A 18 3.49 -8.60 -21.22
N GLY A 19 4.46 -7.72 -21.46
CA GLY A 19 4.50 -6.81 -22.60
C GLY A 19 3.87 -5.46 -22.29
N SER A 20 3.60 -4.69 -23.34
CA SER A 20 3.25 -3.27 -23.20
C SER A 20 1.75 -2.98 -23.26
N GLY A 21 1.29 -1.95 -22.53
CA GLY A 21 -0.01 -1.31 -22.79
C GLY A 21 -1.22 -2.01 -22.20
N HIS A 22 -1.03 -2.89 -21.20
CA HIS A 22 -2.13 -3.59 -20.55
C HIS A 22 -2.93 -2.69 -19.62
N VAL A 23 -4.24 -2.93 -19.54
CA VAL A 23 -5.15 -2.31 -18.57
C VAL A 23 -5.92 -3.41 -17.85
N ILE A 24 -5.74 -3.49 -16.54
CA ILE A 24 -6.36 -4.45 -15.64
C ILE A 24 -7.21 -3.67 -14.64
N ALA A 25 -8.49 -3.52 -14.95
CA ALA A 25 -9.35 -2.66 -14.16
C ALA A 25 -10.72 -3.23 -13.86
N HIS A 26 -11.26 -2.85 -12.71
CA HIS A 26 -12.60 -3.25 -12.26
C HIS A 26 -12.78 -4.78 -12.23
N ASN A 27 -11.78 -5.50 -11.74
CA ASN A 27 -11.87 -6.93 -11.45
C ASN A 27 -12.14 -7.15 -9.97
N SER A 28 -12.88 -8.20 -9.67
CA SER A 28 -13.09 -8.70 -8.30
C SER A 28 -12.43 -10.07 -8.20
N ILE A 29 -11.38 -10.22 -7.39
CA ILE A 29 -10.51 -11.40 -7.36
C ILE A 29 -10.36 -11.91 -5.93
N ALA A 30 -10.58 -13.21 -5.70
CA ALA A 30 -10.41 -13.82 -4.39
C ALA A 30 -9.76 -15.20 -4.44
N PHE A 31 -9.06 -15.59 -3.37
CA PHE A 31 -8.53 -16.94 -3.13
C PHE A 31 -7.39 -17.39 -4.06
N PHE A 32 -6.47 -16.48 -4.40
CA PHE A 32 -5.25 -16.78 -5.16
C PHE A 32 -4.00 -16.61 -4.28
N HIS A 33 -2.84 -17.10 -4.75
CA HIS A 33 -1.58 -16.76 -4.10
C HIS A 33 -1.34 -15.26 -4.24
N ASP A 34 -1.33 -14.79 -5.49
CA ASP A 34 -1.33 -13.37 -5.85
C ASP A 34 -2.53 -13.05 -6.74
N SER A 35 -3.06 -11.83 -6.66
CA SER A 35 -4.23 -11.49 -7.50
C SER A 35 -3.83 -11.10 -8.91
N ILE A 36 -2.98 -10.08 -9.03
CA ILE A 36 -2.62 -9.49 -10.31
C ILE A 36 -1.10 -9.34 -10.35
N GLY A 37 -0.44 -9.90 -11.36
CA GLY A 37 1.01 -9.79 -11.51
C GLY A 37 1.45 -9.37 -12.90
N VAL A 38 2.48 -8.54 -12.97
CA VAL A 38 3.32 -8.45 -14.16
C VAL A 38 4.28 -9.64 -14.17
N SER A 39 4.48 -10.26 -15.33
CA SER A 39 5.19 -11.53 -15.38
C SER A 39 6.69 -11.36 -15.15
N THR A 40 7.17 -11.95 -14.07
CA THR A 40 8.58 -12.16 -13.77
C THR A 40 9.09 -13.42 -14.48
N TYR A 41 9.78 -13.28 -15.62
CA TYR A 41 10.45 -14.42 -16.26
C TYR A 41 11.95 -14.23 -16.52
N GLY A 42 12.52 -13.11 -16.09
CA GLY A 42 13.96 -12.86 -16.21
C GLY A 42 14.32 -11.38 -16.17
N THR A 43 15.51 -11.07 -16.69
CA THR A 43 15.93 -9.69 -16.96
C THR A 43 15.10 -9.15 -18.14
N PRO A 44 14.66 -7.89 -18.14
CA PRO A 44 13.97 -7.32 -19.30
C PRO A 44 14.79 -7.45 -20.57
N GLU A 45 14.13 -7.73 -21.68
CA GLU A 45 14.75 -7.77 -23.01
C GLU A 45 15.34 -6.40 -23.39
N ASP A 46 16.34 -6.37 -24.28
CA ASP A 46 16.94 -5.12 -24.75
C ASP A 46 15.95 -4.34 -25.64
N GLU A 47 15.20 -5.06 -26.47
CA GLU A 47 14.20 -4.56 -27.41
C GLU A 47 12.99 -3.93 -26.69
N GLN A 48 12.63 -2.70 -27.05
CA GLN A 48 11.62 -1.92 -26.32
C GLN A 48 10.21 -2.53 -26.41
N GLU A 49 9.87 -3.10 -27.57
CA GLU A 49 8.59 -3.74 -27.86
C GLU A 49 8.37 -5.03 -27.08
N LEU A 50 9.45 -5.63 -26.56
CA LEU A 50 9.39 -6.84 -25.73
C LEU A 50 9.32 -6.51 -24.24
N LYS A 51 9.53 -5.24 -23.82
CA LYS A 51 9.50 -4.88 -22.39
C LYS A 51 8.09 -4.80 -21.83
N ALA A 52 7.94 -5.21 -20.57
CA ALA A 52 6.71 -4.98 -19.80
C ALA A 52 6.62 -3.51 -19.33
N VAL A 53 5.88 -2.68 -20.07
CA VAL A 53 5.85 -1.21 -19.87
C VAL A 53 4.44 -0.64 -20.04
N SER A 54 4.17 0.50 -19.40
CA SER A 54 2.87 1.21 -19.55
C SER A 54 1.68 0.30 -19.20
N ILE A 55 1.69 -0.24 -17.99
CA ILE A 55 0.66 -1.18 -17.50
C ILE A 55 -0.14 -0.49 -16.39
N ASP A 56 -1.46 -0.48 -16.54
CA ASP A 56 -2.38 0.17 -15.62
C ASP A 56 -3.20 -0.87 -14.88
N ILE A 57 -3.11 -0.87 -13.56
CA ILE A 57 -3.83 -1.78 -12.68
C ILE A 57 -4.64 -0.92 -11.73
N TYR A 58 -5.96 -0.81 -11.96
CA TYR A 58 -6.75 0.12 -11.17
C TYR A 58 -8.19 -0.28 -10.84
N ASN A 59 -8.71 0.26 -9.74
CA ASN A 59 -10.09 0.05 -9.33
C ASN A 59 -10.49 -1.43 -9.18
N ASN A 60 -9.54 -2.31 -8.88
CA ASN A 60 -9.81 -3.72 -8.57
C ASN A 60 -10.17 -3.89 -7.09
N ASP A 61 -10.98 -4.91 -6.78
CA ASP A 61 -11.34 -5.32 -5.41
C ASP A 61 -10.79 -6.73 -5.15
N LEU A 62 -9.90 -6.85 -4.19
CA LEU A 62 -9.01 -8.00 -4.03
C LEU A 62 -9.19 -8.57 -2.62
N HIS A 63 -9.54 -9.85 -2.51
CA HIS A 63 -9.92 -10.47 -1.23
C HIS A 63 -9.21 -11.79 -0.96
N LEU A 64 -8.58 -11.90 0.21
CA LEU A 64 -7.97 -13.13 0.72
C LEU A 64 -6.93 -13.76 -0.22
N GLN A 65 -5.70 -13.26 -0.12
CA GLN A 65 -4.51 -13.69 -0.86
C GLN A 65 -3.50 -14.35 0.07
N VAL A 66 -2.59 -15.14 -0.49
CA VAL A 66 -1.47 -15.71 0.27
C VAL A 66 -0.32 -14.69 0.35
N ASP A 67 0.16 -14.15 -0.76
CA ASP A 67 1.32 -13.24 -0.77
C ASP A 67 0.91 -11.81 -1.08
N ASP A 68 0.72 -11.41 -2.34
CA ASP A 68 0.49 -10.00 -2.73
C ASP A 68 -0.89 -9.75 -3.37
N PHE A 69 -1.48 -8.58 -3.11
CA PHE A 69 -2.66 -8.13 -3.88
C PHE A 69 -2.30 -7.83 -5.33
N VAL A 70 -1.25 -7.02 -5.55
CA VAL A 70 -0.79 -6.65 -6.88
C VAL A 70 0.74 -6.66 -6.92
N GLU A 71 1.30 -7.40 -7.86
CA GLU A 71 2.72 -7.39 -8.19
C GLU A 71 3.00 -6.51 -9.42
N GLY A 72 3.70 -5.39 -9.21
CA GLY A 72 4.35 -4.64 -10.27
C GLY A 72 5.65 -5.30 -10.78
N ASP A 73 6.01 -6.41 -10.16
CA ASP A 73 7.25 -7.17 -10.31
C ASP A 73 7.54 -7.56 -11.76
N GLY A 74 8.80 -7.47 -12.17
CA GLY A 74 9.19 -7.77 -13.54
C GLY A 74 8.82 -6.67 -14.55
N GLY A 75 7.99 -5.70 -14.17
CA GLY A 75 7.75 -4.50 -14.94
C GLY A 75 9.01 -3.65 -15.11
N VAL A 76 9.06 -2.85 -16.17
CA VAL A 76 10.24 -2.01 -16.46
C VAL A 76 9.97 -0.57 -16.07
N HIS A 77 9.04 0.11 -16.74
CA HIS A 77 8.75 1.52 -16.48
C HIS A 77 7.31 1.88 -16.83
N ASN A 78 6.80 2.91 -16.18
CA ASN A 78 5.41 3.35 -16.29
C ASN A 78 4.42 2.25 -15.86
N ILE A 79 4.70 1.59 -14.74
CA ILE A 79 3.78 0.67 -14.09
C ILE A 79 2.93 1.47 -13.13
N ARG A 80 1.60 1.43 -13.26
CA ARG A 80 0.66 2.29 -12.53
C ARG A 80 -0.36 1.43 -11.78
N VAL A 81 -0.18 1.30 -10.47
CA VAL A 81 -1.07 0.60 -9.54
C VAL A 81 -1.89 1.64 -8.78
N MET A 82 -3.17 1.79 -9.12
CA MET A 82 -3.97 2.93 -8.65
C MET A 82 -5.36 2.53 -8.14
N ARG A 83 -5.83 3.10 -7.02
CA ARG A 83 -7.24 2.93 -6.57
C ARG A 83 -7.67 1.47 -6.41
N ASN A 84 -6.74 0.54 -6.14
CA ASN A 84 -7.11 -0.83 -5.83
C ASN A 84 -7.45 -0.93 -4.34
N ARG A 85 -8.42 -1.78 -3.99
CA ARG A 85 -8.76 -2.12 -2.61
C ARG A 85 -8.41 -3.58 -2.37
N GLY A 86 -7.48 -3.81 -1.44
CA GLY A 86 -7.08 -5.14 -1.00
C GLY A 86 -7.43 -5.38 0.46
N VAL A 87 -8.13 -6.48 0.75
CA VAL A 87 -8.48 -6.88 2.11
C VAL A 87 -8.09 -8.34 2.35
N ASN A 88 -7.23 -8.55 3.35
CA ASN A 88 -6.58 -9.82 3.70
C ASN A 88 -5.56 -10.32 2.66
N ALA A 89 -4.27 -10.13 2.93
CA ALA A 89 -3.20 -10.93 2.33
C ALA A 89 -2.28 -11.38 3.46
N VAL A 90 -1.66 -12.57 3.38
CA VAL A 90 -0.84 -13.08 4.49
C VAL A 90 0.54 -12.43 4.50
N GLU A 91 1.24 -12.40 3.37
CA GLU A 91 2.59 -11.83 3.32
C GLU A 91 2.58 -10.32 3.09
N ASN A 92 2.11 -9.79 1.96
CA ASN A 92 2.33 -8.39 1.61
C ASN A 92 1.12 -7.72 0.93
N GLY A 93 1.09 -6.38 0.94
CA GLY A 93 0.05 -5.60 0.31
C GLY A 93 0.25 -5.51 -1.21
N ILE A 94 1.17 -4.64 -1.64
CA ILE A 94 1.45 -4.37 -3.06
C ILE A 94 2.96 -4.36 -3.27
N SER A 95 3.46 -5.05 -4.29
CA SER A 95 4.89 -5.26 -4.50
C SER A 95 5.46 -4.55 -5.72
N ALA A 96 6.74 -4.20 -5.63
CA ALA A 96 7.62 -3.83 -6.74
C ALA A 96 8.99 -4.49 -6.53
N GLN A 97 9.15 -5.73 -6.98
CA GLN A 97 10.31 -6.59 -6.73
C GLN A 97 10.80 -7.31 -8.01
N PRO A 98 11.76 -6.69 -8.73
CA PRO A 98 11.85 -5.26 -8.94
C PRO A 98 10.87 -4.80 -10.01
N VAL A 99 10.54 -3.52 -9.98
CA VAL A 99 10.36 -2.76 -11.23
C VAL A 99 11.74 -2.26 -11.67
N PHE A 100 12.19 -2.66 -12.86
CA PHE A 100 13.61 -2.54 -13.24
C PHE A 100 14.08 -1.12 -13.60
N GLY A 101 13.29 -0.36 -14.37
CA GLY A 101 13.69 0.93 -14.93
C GLY A 101 13.08 2.13 -14.21
N GLY A 102 11.88 1.97 -13.66
CA GLY A 102 11.10 3.07 -13.09
C GLY A 102 10.62 4.07 -14.15
N PRO A 103 9.63 4.91 -13.84
CA PRO A 103 8.94 5.00 -12.57
C PRO A 103 7.86 3.92 -12.39
N ALA A 104 7.54 3.64 -11.12
CA ALA A 104 6.40 2.85 -10.69
C ALA A 104 5.49 3.74 -9.82
N TYR A 105 4.19 3.79 -10.12
CA TYR A 105 3.24 4.72 -9.49
C TYR A 105 2.18 3.96 -8.69
N TYR A 106 2.14 4.19 -7.39
CA TYR A 106 1.31 3.49 -6.42
C TYR A 106 0.43 4.56 -5.79
N ILE A 107 -0.79 4.74 -6.30
CA ILE A 107 -1.59 5.94 -6.03
C ILE A 107 -2.99 5.58 -5.54
N ARG A 108 -3.42 6.10 -4.40
CA ARG A 108 -4.80 5.93 -3.89
C ARG A 108 -5.22 4.48 -3.64
N ASN A 109 -4.27 3.57 -3.38
CA ASN A 109 -4.62 2.20 -3.02
C ASN A 109 -5.03 2.12 -1.54
N ILE A 110 -5.93 1.20 -1.25
CA ILE A 110 -6.36 0.83 0.10
C ILE A 110 -5.90 -0.60 0.35
N VAL A 111 -5.19 -0.82 1.45
CA VAL A 111 -4.68 -2.15 1.87
C VAL A 111 -5.05 -2.34 3.33
N TYR A 112 -5.73 -3.44 3.65
CA TYR A 112 -6.17 -3.74 5.01
C TYR A 112 -5.87 -5.19 5.39
N SER A 113 -5.33 -5.37 6.61
CA SER A 113 -5.06 -6.68 7.23
C SER A 113 -3.97 -7.50 6.51
N ILE A 114 -2.71 -7.14 6.76
CA ILE A 114 -1.53 -7.91 6.36
C ILE A 114 -0.78 -8.34 7.63
N PRO A 115 -0.93 -9.60 8.08
CA PRO A 115 -0.49 -10.02 9.41
C PRO A 115 0.99 -10.43 9.49
N LEU A 116 1.67 -10.80 8.39
CA LEU A 116 3.08 -11.24 8.45
C LEU A 116 4.09 -10.26 7.87
N GLY A 117 3.90 -9.76 6.64
CA GLY A 117 4.81 -8.77 6.05
C GLY A 117 4.30 -7.35 6.27
N GLY A 118 3.97 -6.64 5.20
CA GLY A 118 3.59 -5.23 5.30
C GLY A 118 2.96 -4.62 4.06
N ALA A 119 2.77 -3.31 4.10
CA ALA A 119 2.10 -2.53 3.06
C ALA A 119 2.73 -2.67 1.67
N LEU A 120 4.06 -2.56 1.60
CA LEU A 120 4.81 -2.44 0.35
C LEU A 120 6.03 -3.37 0.33
N LYS A 121 6.02 -4.36 -0.56
CA LYS A 121 7.15 -5.26 -0.78
C LYS A 121 8.05 -4.71 -1.90
N ILE A 122 9.06 -3.93 -1.54
CA ILE A 122 9.91 -3.23 -2.52
C ILE A 122 11.31 -3.82 -2.56
N HIS A 123 11.68 -4.55 -3.60
CA HIS A 123 13.00 -5.18 -3.68
C HIS A 123 13.71 -5.00 -5.03
N GLY A 124 15.01 -5.28 -5.06
CA GLY A 124 15.80 -5.22 -6.29
C GLY A 124 16.13 -3.80 -6.76
N SER A 125 16.25 -2.84 -5.83
CA SER A 125 16.70 -1.46 -6.13
C SER A 125 15.77 -0.67 -7.05
N VAL A 126 14.44 -0.79 -6.87
CA VAL A 126 13.43 -0.12 -7.72
C VAL A 126 13.66 1.39 -7.79
N PRO A 127 14.05 1.92 -8.96
CA PRO A 127 14.21 3.35 -9.13
C PRO A 127 12.85 4.03 -9.37
N GLY A 128 12.65 5.24 -8.86
CA GLY A 128 11.51 6.06 -9.24
C GLY A 128 10.17 5.58 -8.69
N LEU A 129 10.15 4.90 -7.54
CA LEU A 129 8.90 4.51 -6.89
C LEU A 129 8.17 5.75 -6.35
N THR A 130 6.94 5.95 -6.80
CA THR A 130 6.08 7.06 -6.38
C THR A 130 4.86 6.50 -5.66
N ALA A 131 4.77 6.74 -4.34
CA ALA A 131 3.65 6.32 -3.51
C ALA A 131 2.88 7.55 -3.03
N TYR A 132 1.68 7.78 -3.57
CA TYR A 132 0.85 8.93 -3.22
C TYR A 132 -0.54 8.55 -2.74
N HIS A 133 -1.03 9.24 -1.72
CA HIS A 133 -2.42 9.10 -1.29
C HIS A 133 -2.82 7.65 -0.98
N ASN A 134 -1.94 6.75 -0.60
CA ASN A 134 -2.38 5.39 -0.24
C ASN A 134 -2.85 5.35 1.21
N THR A 135 -3.82 4.49 1.52
CA THR A 135 -4.25 4.19 2.89
C THR A 135 -3.86 2.76 3.22
N PHE A 136 -2.82 2.60 4.04
CA PHE A 136 -2.30 1.31 4.45
C PHE A 136 -2.66 1.05 5.91
N ILE A 137 -3.52 0.07 6.16
CA ILE A 137 -3.89 -0.42 7.50
C ILE A 137 -3.09 -1.68 7.83
N THR A 138 -1.78 -1.46 7.86
CA THR A 138 -0.70 -2.39 8.16
C THR A 138 0.62 -1.59 8.23
N GLU A 139 1.64 -2.17 8.85
CA GLU A 139 2.99 -1.64 8.90
C GLU A 139 3.66 -1.59 7.52
N ASN A 140 4.49 -0.58 7.28
CA ASN A 140 5.32 -0.47 6.08
C ASN A 140 6.77 -0.82 6.44
N ASN A 141 7.06 -2.10 6.61
CA ASN A 141 8.30 -2.60 7.22
C ASN A 141 9.18 -3.43 6.26
N THR A 142 8.66 -3.81 5.09
CA THR A 142 9.36 -4.68 4.13
C THR A 142 10.10 -3.87 3.07
N GLY A 143 11.09 -4.51 2.45
CA GLY A 143 11.79 -3.97 1.30
C GLY A 143 13.31 -3.87 1.45
N SER A 144 13.93 -3.44 0.35
CA SER A 144 15.34 -3.09 0.23
C SER A 144 15.46 -1.69 -0.36
N ARG A 145 16.60 -1.34 -0.95
CA ARG A 145 16.88 0.00 -1.49
C ARG A 145 15.85 0.38 -2.56
N TYR A 146 15.42 1.64 -2.59
CA TYR A 146 14.65 2.21 -3.70
C TYR A 146 15.08 3.67 -3.94
N PRO A 147 15.98 3.92 -4.91
CA PRO A 147 16.46 5.26 -5.23
C PRO A 147 15.41 6.08 -5.99
N ASN A 148 15.55 7.40 -5.97
CA ASN A 148 14.67 8.36 -6.66
C ASN A 148 13.19 8.22 -6.27
N SER A 149 12.90 7.84 -5.03
CA SER A 149 11.54 7.53 -4.61
C SER A 149 10.84 8.70 -3.95
N ASN A 150 9.51 8.68 -4.00
CA ASN A 150 8.69 9.80 -3.62
C ASN A 150 7.42 9.35 -2.89
N PHE A 151 7.29 9.72 -1.61
CA PHE A 151 6.19 9.36 -0.74
C PHE A 151 5.50 10.61 -0.20
N ARG A 152 4.23 10.82 -0.58
CA ARG A 152 3.45 11.98 -0.11
C ARG A 152 1.98 11.66 0.07
N ASN A 153 1.35 12.32 1.03
CA ASN A 153 -0.07 12.23 1.30
C ASN A 153 -0.56 10.82 1.65
N ASN A 154 0.31 9.88 2.05
CA ASN A 154 -0.12 8.54 2.43
C ASN A 154 -0.55 8.50 3.89
N LEU A 155 -1.38 7.51 4.23
CA LEU A 155 -1.67 7.12 5.60
C LEU A 155 -1.07 5.73 5.87
N PHE A 156 -0.26 5.62 6.91
CA PHE A 156 0.34 4.38 7.39
C PHE A 156 -0.14 4.11 8.82
N PHE A 157 -0.98 3.10 8.98
CA PHE A 157 -1.50 2.69 10.27
C PHE A 157 -0.82 1.42 10.75
N GLY A 158 0.09 1.58 11.71
CA GLY A 158 0.60 0.46 12.46
C GLY A 158 -0.55 -0.25 13.16
N THR A 159 -0.53 -1.58 13.13
CA THR A 159 -1.63 -2.42 13.64
C THR A 159 -1.29 -3.04 14.99
N ASP A 160 -0.28 -2.51 15.67
CA ASP A 160 0.32 -3.01 16.92
C ASP A 160 1.17 -4.27 16.75
N GLY A 161 1.68 -4.52 15.54
CA GLY A 161 2.56 -5.64 15.25
C GLY A 161 3.96 -5.52 15.88
N PRO A 162 4.76 -6.60 15.85
CA PRO A 162 6.10 -6.69 16.43
C PRO A 162 7.18 -6.05 15.53
N THR A 163 6.84 -4.97 14.83
CA THR A 163 7.70 -4.32 13.84
C THR A 163 7.46 -2.80 13.81
N VAL A 164 8.31 -2.07 13.10
CA VAL A 164 8.24 -0.62 12.97
C VAL A 164 7.01 -0.22 12.14
N VAL A 165 6.40 0.94 12.39
CA VAL A 165 5.30 1.42 11.52
C VAL A 165 5.80 1.75 10.12
N SER A 166 7.04 2.24 9.98
CA SER A 166 7.60 2.62 8.70
C SER A 166 9.11 2.42 8.63
N SER A 167 9.56 1.67 7.63
CA SER A 167 10.95 1.56 7.21
C SER A 167 11.11 2.17 5.82
N LEU A 168 11.80 3.30 5.75
CA LEU A 168 12.06 4.02 4.50
C LEU A 168 13.48 3.72 4.00
N HIS A 169 13.61 3.23 2.78
CA HIS A 169 14.91 2.86 2.18
C HIS A 169 15.31 3.80 1.04
N LEU A 170 15.36 5.09 1.37
CA LEU A 170 15.57 6.19 0.45
C LEU A 170 17.07 6.42 0.22
N THR A 171 17.63 5.71 -0.77
CA THR A 171 19.09 5.65 -0.98
C THR A 171 19.66 6.74 -1.91
N THR A 172 18.90 7.80 -2.19
CA THR A 172 19.37 8.97 -2.95
C THR A 172 18.97 10.27 -2.26
N PRO A 173 19.83 11.32 -2.30
CA PRO A 173 19.57 12.57 -1.57
C PRO A 173 18.41 13.39 -2.12
N TYR A 174 17.93 13.06 -3.33
CA TYR A 174 16.76 13.69 -3.96
C TYR A 174 15.48 12.85 -3.84
N SER A 175 15.52 11.72 -3.13
CA SER A 175 14.28 11.05 -2.70
C SER A 175 13.51 11.94 -1.74
N VAL A 176 12.18 11.86 -1.78
CA VAL A 176 11.31 12.68 -0.93
C VAL A 176 10.33 11.82 -0.17
N SER A 177 10.10 12.18 1.09
CA SER A 177 9.06 11.62 1.93
C SER A 177 8.56 12.74 2.84
N ASP A 178 7.31 13.19 2.67
CA ASP A 178 6.72 14.30 3.44
C ASP A 178 5.19 14.31 3.32
N TYR A 179 4.49 15.02 4.22
CA TYR A 179 3.02 15.08 4.27
C TYR A 179 2.37 13.68 4.35
N ASN A 180 2.89 12.78 5.18
CA ASN A 180 2.26 11.49 5.43
C ASN A 180 1.63 11.47 6.83
N GLY A 181 0.62 10.63 7.04
CA GLY A 181 0.06 10.33 8.36
C GLY A 181 0.58 9.00 8.86
N TYR A 182 1.05 8.96 10.11
CA TYR A 182 1.52 7.74 10.77
C TYR A 182 0.79 7.50 12.08
N ARG A 183 0.26 6.28 12.26
CA ARG A 183 -0.17 5.78 13.56
C ARG A 183 0.87 4.79 14.07
N PRO A 184 1.74 5.16 15.02
CA PRO A 184 2.74 4.25 15.58
C PRO A 184 2.13 3.07 16.32
N ASN A 185 2.85 1.95 16.35
CA ASN A 185 2.51 0.75 17.10
C ASN A 185 2.61 0.96 18.62
N ARG A 186 1.67 0.35 19.35
CA ARG A 186 1.41 0.46 20.80
C ARG A 186 1.12 -0.91 21.42
N GLY A 187 1.36 -2.00 20.69
CA GLY A 187 1.17 -3.37 21.16
C GLY A 187 2.24 -3.81 22.16
N PRO A 188 2.01 -4.90 22.89
CA PRO A 188 2.97 -5.42 23.87
C PRO A 188 4.30 -5.87 23.25
N ASN A 189 4.27 -6.30 21.98
CA ASN A 189 5.46 -6.73 21.23
C ASN A 189 6.00 -5.65 20.30
N SER A 190 5.38 -4.47 20.27
CA SER A 190 5.79 -3.40 19.37
C SER A 190 7.16 -2.85 19.79
N PRO A 191 8.10 -2.64 18.84
CA PRO A 191 9.43 -2.15 19.16
C PRO A 191 9.40 -0.73 19.73
N GLU A 192 10.42 -0.36 20.50
CA GLU A 192 10.56 1.03 20.98
C GLU A 192 10.77 2.00 19.80
N GLU A 193 11.61 1.61 18.84
CA GLU A 193 11.76 2.32 17.57
C GLU A 193 10.55 2.07 16.69
N GLN A 194 10.01 3.12 16.08
CA GLN A 194 8.80 3.07 15.26
C GLN A 194 9.09 3.41 13.80
N PHE A 195 10.23 4.05 13.54
CA PHE A 195 10.64 4.46 12.22
C PHE A 195 12.06 3.98 11.97
N ASN A 196 12.35 3.52 10.77
CA ASN A 196 13.68 3.19 10.31
C ASN A 196 13.98 3.93 9.01
N LEU A 197 15.22 4.38 8.83
CA LEU A 197 15.70 4.97 7.59
C LEU A 197 16.99 4.27 7.17
N LEU A 198 16.97 3.64 5.99
CA LEU A 198 18.20 3.33 5.25
C LEU A 198 18.52 4.54 4.36
N ASN A 199 19.59 5.26 4.71
CA ASN A 199 19.96 6.50 4.05
C ASN A 199 20.84 6.26 2.79
N ALA A 200 21.18 7.34 2.07
CA ALA A 200 22.03 7.30 0.88
C ALA A 200 23.48 6.84 1.15
N ALA A 201 23.98 6.95 2.39
CA ALA A 201 25.28 6.43 2.79
C ALA A 201 25.25 4.91 3.06
N GLY A 202 24.05 4.31 3.14
CA GLY A 202 23.84 2.91 3.43
C GLY A 202 23.71 2.60 4.93
N ASP A 203 23.61 3.61 5.79
CA ASP A 203 23.35 3.42 7.21
C ASP A 203 21.87 3.19 7.46
N SER A 204 21.54 2.22 8.31
CA SER A 204 20.19 2.04 8.85
C SER A 204 20.12 2.71 10.22
N VAL A 205 19.19 3.65 10.39
CA VAL A 205 19.02 4.40 11.64
C VAL A 205 17.57 4.31 12.10
N GLY A 206 17.37 3.84 13.33
CA GLY A 206 16.08 3.75 13.98
C GLY A 206 15.70 5.00 14.77
N PHE A 207 14.40 5.25 14.89
CA PHE A 207 13.85 6.39 15.61
C PHE A 207 12.56 6.01 16.35
N LYS A 208 12.49 6.40 17.62
CA LYS A 208 11.30 6.20 18.46
C LYS A 208 10.07 7.00 18.03
N THR A 209 10.26 8.22 17.51
CA THR A 209 9.16 9.14 17.20
C THR A 209 9.29 9.75 15.82
N LEU A 210 8.16 10.12 15.22
CA LEU A 210 8.11 10.89 13.97
C LEU A 210 8.90 12.20 14.09
N LYS A 211 8.81 12.87 15.25
CA LYS A 211 9.55 14.12 15.51
C LYS A 211 11.07 13.93 15.51
N SER A 212 11.59 12.86 16.13
CA SER A 212 13.01 12.54 16.09
C SER A 212 13.46 12.13 14.70
N PHE A 213 12.63 11.37 13.98
CA PHE A 213 12.89 10.96 12.61
C PHE A 213 13.01 12.18 11.69
N SER A 214 12.01 13.08 11.73
CA SER A 214 11.98 14.28 10.90
C SER A 214 13.14 15.23 11.18
N ARG A 215 13.45 15.50 12.46
CA ARG A 215 14.55 16.40 12.84
C ARG A 215 15.91 15.90 12.35
N THR A 216 16.16 14.59 12.40
CA THR A 216 17.46 14.02 12.05
C THR A 216 17.60 13.79 10.54
N SER A 217 16.56 13.31 9.87
CA SER A 217 16.60 13.01 8.44
C SER A 217 16.35 14.24 7.55
N GLY A 218 15.62 15.24 8.05
CA GLY A 218 15.09 16.34 7.25
C GLY A 218 13.87 15.97 6.40
N LEU A 219 13.38 14.73 6.48
CA LEU A 219 12.15 14.24 5.85
C LEU A 219 10.94 14.45 6.77
N GLU A 220 9.73 14.13 6.30
CA GLU A 220 8.49 14.10 7.08
C GLU A 220 8.24 15.36 7.94
N LYS A 221 8.62 16.55 7.42
CA LYS A 221 8.53 17.82 8.15
C LYS A 221 7.10 18.28 8.39
N ASN A 222 6.20 17.92 7.49
CA ASN A 222 4.79 18.31 7.50
C ASN A 222 3.88 17.11 7.83
N SER A 223 4.47 15.99 8.20
CA SER A 223 3.77 14.74 8.47
C SER A 223 3.16 14.70 9.86
N LEU A 224 2.07 13.95 10.00
CA LEU A 224 1.24 13.95 11.18
C LEU A 224 1.34 12.62 11.93
N THR A 225 1.36 12.70 13.26
CA THR A 225 1.01 11.55 14.10
C THR A 225 -0.50 11.51 14.27
N ILE A 226 -1.12 10.40 13.88
CA ILE A 226 -2.57 10.19 13.81
C ILE A 226 -2.99 8.93 14.59
N ASP A 227 -4.29 8.70 14.71
CA ASP A 227 -4.87 7.46 15.18
C ASP A 227 -6.10 7.07 14.34
N PHE A 228 -6.74 5.94 14.64
CA PHE A 228 -7.95 5.49 13.92
C PHE A 228 -9.15 6.45 14.07
N ASP A 229 -9.06 7.45 14.95
CA ASP A 229 -10.02 8.54 15.10
C ASP A 229 -10.08 9.51 13.89
N VAL A 230 -9.22 9.33 12.89
CA VAL A 230 -9.34 10.06 11.62
C VAL A 230 -10.35 9.44 10.67
N PHE A 231 -10.85 8.22 10.93
CA PHE A 231 -11.91 7.57 10.16
C PHE A 231 -13.24 7.70 10.90
N GLU A 232 -14.36 7.69 10.16
CA GLU A 232 -15.69 7.73 10.77
C GLU A 232 -15.95 6.49 11.65
N ASP A 233 -15.65 5.30 11.13
CA ASP A 233 -15.80 4.02 11.84
C ASP A 233 -14.90 2.93 11.24
N LEU A 234 -13.58 3.06 11.47
CA LEU A 234 -12.62 2.01 11.12
C LEU A 234 -11.88 1.54 12.37
N GLN A 235 -11.76 0.23 12.50
CA GLN A 235 -10.97 -0.39 13.56
C GLN A 235 -9.72 -1.04 12.96
N LYS A 236 -8.67 -1.15 13.78
CA LYS A 236 -7.49 -1.94 13.40
C LYS A 236 -7.84 -3.42 13.28
N PRO A 237 -7.15 -4.18 12.40
CA PRO A 237 -7.26 -5.63 12.39
C PRO A 237 -6.68 -6.23 13.69
N ILE A 238 -7.25 -7.35 14.11
CA ILE A 238 -6.82 -8.18 15.24
C ILE A 238 -5.69 -9.12 14.81
N HIS A 239 -4.58 -9.08 15.54
CA HIS A 239 -3.47 -10.03 15.44
C HIS A 239 -3.74 -11.31 16.25
N ALA A 240 -4.43 -12.28 15.63
CA ALA A 240 -4.74 -13.55 16.30
C ALA A 240 -3.60 -14.57 16.26
N LEU A 241 -2.67 -14.46 15.29
CA LEU A 241 -1.53 -15.38 15.14
C LEU A 241 -0.61 -15.38 16.38
N GLU A 242 -0.43 -14.23 17.03
CA GLU A 242 0.34 -14.13 18.29
C GLU A 242 -0.26 -14.99 19.42
N ARG A 243 -1.53 -15.37 19.30
CA ARG A 243 -2.27 -16.21 20.26
C ARG A 243 -2.41 -17.66 19.79
N GLY A 244 -1.74 -18.05 18.70
CA GLY A 244 -1.87 -19.38 18.08
C GLY A 244 -3.24 -19.63 17.45
N LEU A 245 -3.98 -18.57 17.13
CA LEU A 245 -5.30 -18.63 16.50
C LEU A 245 -5.21 -18.15 15.05
N PRO A 246 -6.07 -18.66 14.14
CA PRO A 246 -6.14 -18.12 12.79
C PRO A 246 -6.56 -16.64 12.83
N SER A 247 -5.94 -15.81 11.99
CA SER A 247 -6.35 -14.42 11.80
C SER A 247 -7.82 -14.35 11.34
N PRO A 248 -8.59 -13.35 11.82
CA PRO A 248 -9.91 -13.07 11.27
C PRO A 248 -9.80 -12.77 9.78
N VAL A 249 -10.84 -13.17 9.04
CA VAL A 249 -11.05 -12.70 7.66
C VAL A 249 -11.99 -11.51 7.72
N TYR A 250 -11.58 -10.40 7.11
CA TYR A 250 -12.39 -9.18 7.02
C TYR A 250 -13.05 -9.07 5.66
N HIS A 251 -14.24 -8.50 5.62
CA HIS A 251 -15.01 -8.31 4.39
C HIS A 251 -15.04 -6.82 4.10
N ALA A 252 -14.72 -6.43 2.86
CA ALA A 252 -14.61 -5.01 2.51
C ALA A 252 -15.94 -4.25 2.66
N VAL A 253 -17.07 -4.95 2.56
CA VAL A 253 -18.43 -4.41 2.78
C VAL A 253 -18.71 -4.04 4.24
N ASP A 254 -17.92 -4.58 5.19
CA ASP A 254 -18.06 -4.32 6.62
C ASP A 254 -17.05 -3.26 7.13
N LEU A 255 -16.23 -2.70 6.24
CA LEU A 255 -15.17 -1.74 6.57
C LEU A 255 -15.51 -0.36 6.01
N ASN A 256 -15.41 0.67 6.85
CA ASN A 256 -15.57 2.06 6.43
C ASN A 256 -14.21 2.76 6.36
N PHE A 257 -13.72 3.05 5.15
CA PHE A 257 -12.45 3.75 4.95
C PHE A 257 -12.59 5.27 4.82
N GLU A 258 -13.83 5.80 4.91
CA GLU A 258 -14.09 7.23 4.85
C GLU A 258 -13.50 7.95 6.06
N LEU A 259 -12.92 9.12 5.81
CA LEU A 259 -12.36 9.97 6.86
C LEU A 259 -13.49 10.63 7.65
N ASP A 260 -13.29 10.80 8.96
CA ASP A 260 -14.09 11.76 9.73
C ASP A 260 -13.83 13.15 9.16
N PRO A 261 -14.85 13.91 8.72
CA PRO A 261 -14.68 15.27 8.19
C PRO A 261 -14.01 16.27 9.14
N ASN A 262 -13.95 15.95 10.43
CA ASN A 262 -13.25 16.74 11.46
C ASN A 262 -11.90 16.13 11.86
N GLY A 263 -11.52 15.01 11.25
CA GLY A 263 -10.31 14.26 11.50
C GLY A 263 -9.06 14.99 11.02
N LYS A 264 -7.92 14.65 11.60
CA LYS A 264 -6.62 15.29 11.30
C LYS A 264 -6.08 14.98 9.90
N ALA A 265 -6.66 14.00 9.21
CA ALA A 265 -6.27 13.64 7.85
C ALA A 265 -6.92 14.56 6.80
N VAL A 266 -7.97 15.30 7.16
CA VAL A 266 -8.68 16.21 6.27
C VAL A 266 -7.89 17.51 6.08
N ASP A 267 -7.83 18.04 4.85
CA ASP A 267 -7.11 19.27 4.49
C ASP A 267 -5.61 19.26 4.88
N ALA A 268 -5.00 18.07 4.99
CA ALA A 268 -3.65 17.91 5.56
C ALA A 268 -2.58 17.48 4.55
N GLY A 269 -2.96 17.18 3.31
CA GLY A 269 -2.07 16.83 2.22
C GLY A 269 -1.51 18.03 1.46
N VAL A 270 -0.48 17.78 0.65
CA VAL A 270 0.08 18.76 -0.28
C VAL A 270 -0.53 18.61 -1.67
N LEU A 271 -0.71 19.73 -2.40
CA LEU A 271 -1.08 19.68 -3.81
C LEU A 271 0.02 19.01 -4.64
N ILE A 272 -0.37 18.00 -5.42
CA ILE A 272 0.46 17.26 -6.36
C ILE A 272 -0.22 17.37 -7.73
N PRO A 273 0.32 18.20 -8.65
CA PRO A 273 -0.29 18.42 -9.94
C PRO A 273 -0.59 17.12 -10.70
N ASN A 274 -1.78 17.02 -11.29
CA ASN A 274 -2.29 15.86 -12.02
C ASN A 274 -2.64 14.63 -11.16
N VAL A 275 -2.52 14.70 -9.82
CA VAL A 275 -2.85 13.58 -8.91
C VAL A 275 -4.04 13.92 -8.02
N ASN A 276 -4.11 15.16 -7.52
CA ASN A 276 -5.12 15.62 -6.60
C ASN A 276 -5.58 17.06 -6.92
N ASP A 277 -5.62 17.43 -8.20
CA ASP A 277 -6.06 18.77 -8.63
C ASP A 277 -7.51 19.09 -8.23
N SER A 278 -8.32 18.04 -8.06
CA SER A 278 -9.69 18.12 -7.57
C SER A 278 -9.74 17.60 -6.14
N TYR A 279 -9.70 18.51 -5.19
CA TYR A 279 -9.85 18.26 -3.76
C TYR A 279 -10.96 19.16 -3.20
N ASN A 280 -11.53 18.77 -2.07
CA ASN A 280 -12.54 19.55 -1.37
C ASN A 280 -11.88 20.32 -0.21
N GLY A 281 -12.43 21.46 0.19
CA GLY A 281 -11.88 22.22 1.30
C GLY A 281 -10.69 23.12 0.92
N LYS A 282 -9.67 23.13 1.78
CA LYS A 282 -8.50 24.03 1.70
C LYS A 282 -7.27 23.34 1.10
N ALA A 283 -7.12 22.03 1.28
CA ALA A 283 -6.03 21.25 0.72
C ALA A 283 -6.49 19.80 0.49
N PRO A 284 -5.77 18.99 -0.31
CA PRO A 284 -6.07 17.57 -0.45
C PRO A 284 -6.06 16.83 0.88
N ASP A 285 -6.90 15.83 1.04
CA ASP A 285 -6.86 14.96 2.21
C ASP A 285 -5.67 14.00 2.17
N LEU A 286 -5.22 13.52 3.33
CA LEU A 286 -4.30 12.40 3.39
C LEU A 286 -5.04 11.08 3.08
N GLY A 287 -4.35 10.15 2.42
CA GLY A 287 -4.89 8.83 2.11
C GLY A 287 -5.67 8.78 0.79
N ALA A 288 -6.32 7.64 0.57
CA ALA A 288 -6.87 7.23 -0.72
C ALA A 288 -8.14 7.98 -1.12
N LEU A 289 -8.99 8.26 -0.12
CA LEU A 289 -10.31 8.83 -0.31
C LEU A 289 -10.29 10.30 0.10
N GLU A 290 -11.01 11.10 -0.65
CA GLU A 290 -11.17 12.54 -0.42
C GLU A 290 -12.54 12.77 0.21
N THR A 291 -12.58 13.47 1.33
CA THR A 291 -13.81 13.74 2.08
C THR A 291 -14.83 14.47 1.22
N GLY A 292 -16.05 13.94 1.18
CA GLY A 292 -17.15 14.52 0.38
C GLY A 292 -17.02 14.31 -1.12
N ALA A 293 -16.02 13.56 -1.61
CA ALA A 293 -16.00 13.08 -2.98
C ALA A 293 -17.06 11.97 -3.19
N PRO A 294 -17.48 11.70 -4.44
CA PRO A 294 -18.30 10.54 -4.74
C PRO A 294 -17.60 9.23 -4.31
N PRO A 295 -18.32 8.21 -3.83
CA PRO A 295 -17.73 6.94 -3.45
C PRO A 295 -16.92 6.31 -4.58
N GLU A 296 -15.71 5.86 -4.27
CA GLU A 296 -14.85 5.16 -5.22
C GLU A 296 -15.42 3.77 -5.53
N VAL A 297 -15.52 3.42 -6.82
CA VAL A 297 -16.05 2.12 -7.24
C VAL A 297 -14.90 1.14 -7.46
N HIS A 298 -14.76 0.18 -6.54
CA HIS A 298 -13.83 -0.94 -6.65
C HIS A 298 -14.54 -2.17 -7.20
N GLY A 299 -13.80 -2.99 -7.95
CA GLY A 299 -14.28 -4.29 -8.42
C GLY A 299 -15.16 -4.22 -9.66
N ALA A 300 -15.76 -5.37 -10.00
CA ALA A 300 -16.58 -5.53 -11.18
C ALA A 300 -17.87 -4.68 -11.10
N ARG A 301 -18.04 -3.77 -12.05
CA ARG A 301 -19.13 -2.76 -12.08
C ARG A 301 -20.56 -3.31 -12.11
N ARG A 302 -20.75 -4.61 -12.34
CA ARG A 302 -22.07 -5.25 -12.40
C ARG A 302 -22.47 -5.90 -11.07
N LEU A 303 -21.58 -5.87 -10.08
CA LEU A 303 -21.84 -6.43 -8.76
C LEU A 303 -22.48 -5.38 -7.86
N ASP A 304 -23.26 -5.85 -6.90
CA ASP A 304 -23.77 -5.01 -5.82
C ASP A 304 -22.60 -4.66 -4.88
N PRO A 305 -22.24 -3.38 -4.72
CA PRO A 305 -21.17 -2.97 -3.83
C PRO A 305 -21.46 -3.26 -2.35
N GLY A 306 -22.71 -3.52 -1.97
CA GLY A 306 -23.12 -3.94 -0.63
C GLY A 306 -23.03 -5.45 -0.37
N GLN A 307 -22.61 -6.25 -1.36
CA GLN A 307 -22.50 -7.70 -1.24
C GLN A 307 -21.07 -8.19 -1.50
N GLU A 308 -20.65 -9.21 -0.75
CA GLU A 308 -19.41 -9.94 -1.03
C GLU A 308 -19.46 -10.58 -2.43
N PHE A 309 -18.45 -10.31 -3.27
CA PHE A 309 -18.43 -10.79 -4.67
C PHE A 309 -18.06 -12.27 -4.84
N TYR A 310 -17.59 -12.91 -3.78
CA TYR A 310 -17.02 -14.27 -3.78
C TYR A 310 -17.93 -15.28 -3.06
N ARG A 311 -19.19 -14.91 -2.78
CA ARG A 311 -20.22 -15.76 -2.19
C ARG A 311 -21.32 -16.10 -3.18
#